data_AF-A0A315EPW2-F1
#
_entry.id   AF-A0A315EPW2-F1
#
_cell.length_a   1.000
_cell.length_b   1.000
_cell.length_c   1.000
_cell.angle_alpha   90.00
_cell.angle_beta   90.00
_cell.angle_gamma   90.00
#
_symmetry.space_group_name_H-M   'P 1'
#
loop_
_entity.id
_entity.type
_entity.pdbx_description
1 polymer ?
#
loop_
_entity_poly.entity_id
_entity_poly.type
_entity_poly.pdbx_seq_one_letter_code
_entity_poly.pdbx_strand_id
1 'polypeptide(L)'
;MTFNRSLAASMLALTALAGCESIPLNGLSSGSQTGPAAPVSMITPMVEKRETLVATGYAVISVQNHKNSAQQRLLAIRASKLDAYRSLTEQVYGQQLDATTTVADMTVMSDTFRAKVEGVIYGAVLVNIAPVGEDTYETTLSLDHHVVRDLRSLYLSQLTARRR
;
A
#
# COMPACT_ATOMS: atom_id res chain seq x y z
N MET A 1 -27.71 -57.66 -11.05
CA MET A 1 -29.07 -57.38 -10.53
C MET A 1 -28.95 -56.29 -9.47
N THR A 2 -29.35 -55.06 -9.85
CA THR A 2 -30.44 -54.24 -9.23
C THR A 2 -29.98 -53.40 -8.02
N PHE A 3 -29.63 -52.12 -8.18
CA PHE A 3 -30.48 -50.88 -8.20
C PHE A 3 -31.26 -50.57 -6.90
N ASN A 4 -30.95 -49.45 -6.24
CA ASN A 4 -31.84 -48.30 -5.87
C ASN A 4 -31.24 -47.45 -4.74
N ARG A 5 -30.99 -46.13 -4.87
CA ARG A 5 -31.86 -44.92 -5.02
C ARG A 5 -32.54 -44.47 -3.71
N SER A 6 -32.16 -43.27 -3.21
CA SER A 6 -33.04 -42.14 -2.76
C SER A 6 -32.14 -41.03 -2.21
N LEU A 7 -32.02 -39.81 -2.77
CA LEU A 7 -33.00 -38.73 -2.94
C LEU A 7 -33.65 -38.30 -1.62
N ALA A 8 -33.11 -37.23 -1.02
CA ALA A 8 -33.82 -36.33 -0.12
C ALA A 8 -33.17 -34.95 -0.20
N ALA A 9 -33.90 -34.01 -0.79
CA ALA A 9 -33.63 -32.58 -0.78
C ALA A 9 -34.36 -31.94 0.40
N SER A 10 -33.74 -30.99 1.10
CA SER A 10 -34.41 -30.01 1.96
C SER A 10 -33.61 -28.70 1.93
N MET A 11 -34.03 -27.69 1.16
CA MET A 11 -34.93 -26.59 1.55
C MET A 11 -34.42 -25.69 2.70
N LEU A 12 -34.04 -24.47 2.30
CA LEU A 12 -34.50 -23.16 2.81
C LEU A 12 -34.24 -22.76 4.28
N ALA A 13 -33.44 -21.70 4.45
CA ALA A 13 -33.82 -20.54 5.26
C ALA A 13 -32.95 -19.31 4.93
N LEU A 14 -33.55 -18.33 4.25
CA LEU A 14 -33.10 -16.93 4.18
C LEU A 14 -33.48 -16.25 5.50
N THR A 15 -32.54 -15.64 6.21
CA THR A 15 -32.84 -14.69 7.30
C THR A 15 -32.37 -13.30 6.90
N ALA A 16 -33.33 -12.38 6.87
CA ALA A 16 -33.15 -10.96 6.57
C ALA A 16 -33.05 -10.14 7.86
N LEU A 17 -32.16 -9.13 7.83
CA LEU A 17 -32.23 -7.78 8.39
C LEU A 17 -32.85 -7.50 9.78
N ALA A 18 -31.99 -7.05 10.70
CA ALA A 18 -32.18 -5.95 11.68
C ALA A 18 -30.77 -5.60 12.20
N GLY A 19 -30.27 -4.37 12.34
CA GLY A 19 -30.86 -3.12 12.82
C GLY A 19 -29.98 -2.64 14.00
N CYS A 20 -29.55 -1.37 13.99
CA CYS A 20 -28.39 -0.80 14.69
C CYS A 20 -28.43 -0.77 16.24
N GLU A 21 -27.25 -0.73 16.88
CA GLU A 21 -27.07 -0.01 18.16
C GLU A 21 -25.68 0.64 18.24
N SER A 22 -25.65 1.95 18.45
CA SER A 22 -24.45 2.79 18.57
C SER A 22 -24.33 3.30 20.00
N ILE A 23 -23.28 2.87 20.71
CA ILE A 23 -22.98 3.26 22.09
C ILE A 23 -21.85 4.30 22.07
N PRO A 24 -22.04 5.54 22.55
CA PRO A 24 -20.94 6.36 23.01
C PRO A 24 -20.80 6.22 24.53
N LEU A 25 -19.71 5.59 24.98
CA LEU A 25 -19.32 5.49 26.39
C LEU A 25 -17.90 6.03 26.58
N ASN A 26 -17.81 7.34 26.78
CA ASN A 26 -16.72 8.01 27.50
C ASN A 26 -17.17 9.46 27.68
N GLY A 27 -17.19 10.07 28.86
CA GLY A 27 -16.51 9.80 30.11
C GLY A 27 -16.33 11.17 30.74
N LEU A 28 -16.81 11.30 31.98
CA LEU A 28 -16.81 12.47 32.86
C LEU A 28 -15.72 13.53 32.57
N SER A 29 -16.14 14.72 32.15
CA SER A 29 -15.35 15.94 32.31
C SER A 29 -15.57 16.49 33.73
N SER A 30 -14.88 15.90 34.70
CA SER A 30 -14.67 16.47 36.03
C SER A 30 -13.32 17.19 36.01
N GLY A 31 -13.34 18.51 35.89
CA GLY A 31 -12.13 19.34 35.87
C GLY A 31 -12.46 20.80 36.08
N SER A 32 -12.69 21.16 37.33
CA SER A 32 -12.73 22.53 37.83
C SER A 32 -11.43 23.30 37.53
N GLN A 33 -11.58 24.54 37.02
CA GLN A 33 -10.93 25.80 37.44
C GLN A 33 -9.64 25.63 38.28
N THR A 34 -8.46 26.23 38.04
CA THR A 34 -8.14 27.66 37.84
C THR A 34 -6.59 27.77 37.75
N GLY A 35 -6.03 28.60 36.87
CA GLY A 35 -4.60 28.93 36.88
C GLY A 35 -4.21 29.99 35.83
N PRO A 36 -3.28 30.93 36.12
CA PRO A 36 -3.18 32.21 35.40
C PRO A 36 -2.59 32.10 33.98
N ALA A 37 -3.14 32.91 33.08
CA ALA A 37 -2.71 33.10 31.71
C ALA A 37 -1.23 33.51 31.61
N ALA A 38 -0.42 32.64 31.02
CA ALA A 38 0.83 33.01 30.38
C ALA A 38 0.58 33.05 28.86
N PRO A 39 0.87 34.14 28.14
CA PRO A 39 0.78 34.14 26.68
C PRO A 39 1.97 33.34 26.12
N VAL A 40 1.79 32.03 26.01
CA VAL A 40 2.74 31.17 25.30
C VAL A 40 2.57 31.46 23.81
N SER A 41 3.45 32.31 23.27
CA SER A 41 3.61 32.47 21.82
C SER A 41 4.19 31.17 21.28
N MET A 42 3.31 30.22 20.96
CA MET A 42 3.67 28.98 20.30
C MET A 42 3.92 29.27 18.83
N ILE A 43 5.15 29.68 18.51
CA ILE A 43 5.67 29.58 17.15
C ILE A 43 5.85 28.09 16.90
N THR A 44 4.79 27.43 16.46
CA THR A 44 4.90 26.08 15.92
C THR A 44 5.73 26.22 14.65
N PRO A 45 6.89 25.55 14.52
CA PRO A 45 7.56 25.50 13.24
C PRO A 45 6.57 24.87 12.27
N MET A 46 6.09 25.66 11.32
CA MET A 46 5.41 25.14 10.14
C MET A 46 6.45 24.26 9.45
N VAL A 47 6.44 22.97 9.77
CA VAL A 47 7.13 21.97 8.99
C VAL A 47 6.50 22.07 7.63
N GLU A 48 7.22 22.73 6.72
CA GLU A 48 6.98 22.70 5.30
C GLU A 48 7.03 21.23 4.93
N LYS A 49 5.85 20.60 4.95
CA LYS A 49 5.61 19.26 4.47
C LYS A 49 5.88 19.34 2.99
N ARG A 50 7.18 19.27 2.63
CA ARG A 50 7.64 19.19 1.26
C ARG A 50 6.74 18.18 0.60
N GLU A 51 6.02 18.63 -0.42
CA GLU A 51 5.09 17.83 -1.19
C GLU A 51 5.91 16.66 -1.75
N THR A 52 5.97 15.57 -1.00
CA THR A 52 6.80 14.42 -1.33
C THR A 52 5.86 13.25 -1.20
N LEU A 53 5.68 12.51 -2.29
CA LEU A 53 4.93 11.27 -2.23
C LEU A 53 5.77 10.26 -1.48
N VAL A 54 5.12 9.49 -0.61
CA VAL A 54 5.78 8.46 0.19
C VAL A 54 4.98 7.18 0.01
N ALA A 55 5.67 6.09 -0.24
CA ALA A 55 5.05 4.77 -0.21
C ALA A 55 5.88 3.80 0.61
N THR A 56 5.17 2.89 1.26
CA THR A 56 5.76 1.80 2.03
C THR A 56 5.38 0.49 1.35
N GLY A 57 6.36 -0.40 1.23
CA GLY A 57 6.19 -1.77 0.77
C GLY A 57 6.57 -2.77 1.83
N TYR A 58 5.92 -3.92 1.81
CA TYR A 58 6.10 -4.98 2.82
C TYR A 58 6.53 -6.28 2.18
N ALA A 59 7.39 -7.03 2.87
CA ALA A 59 7.69 -8.39 2.48
C ALA A 59 7.99 -9.28 3.67
N VAL A 60 7.36 -10.45 3.64
CA VAL A 60 7.54 -11.50 4.65
C VAL A 60 8.85 -12.24 4.39
N ILE A 61 9.59 -12.57 5.45
CA ILE A 61 10.88 -13.29 5.37
C ILE A 61 10.61 -14.76 5.09
N SER A 62 9.75 -15.42 5.87
CA SER A 62 9.46 -16.86 5.76
C SER A 62 9.02 -17.33 4.36
N VAL A 63 8.36 -16.48 3.58
CA VAL A 63 7.88 -16.82 2.22
C VAL A 63 8.97 -16.74 1.14
N GLN A 64 10.12 -16.12 1.43
CA GLN A 64 11.20 -16.02 0.45
C GLN A 64 11.84 -17.39 0.23
N ASN A 65 11.99 -17.77 -1.03
CA ASN A 65 12.48 -19.08 -1.42
C ASN A 65 14.00 -19.22 -1.22
N HIS A 66 14.45 -19.44 0.02
CA HIS A 66 15.86 -19.70 0.32
C HIS A 66 16.06 -20.52 1.59
N LYS A 67 17.05 -21.42 1.59
CA LYS A 67 17.32 -22.33 2.73
C LYS A 67 18.08 -21.68 3.89
N ASN A 68 18.79 -20.59 3.62
CA ASN A 68 19.60 -19.87 4.60
C ASN A 68 18.83 -18.63 5.08
N SER A 69 18.60 -18.53 6.39
CA SER A 69 17.83 -17.43 7.00
C SER A 69 18.44 -16.04 6.75
N ALA A 70 19.77 -15.92 6.67
CA ALA A 70 20.41 -14.65 6.35
C ALA A 70 20.13 -14.22 4.91
N GLN A 71 20.21 -15.15 3.96
CA GLN A 71 19.87 -14.88 2.56
C GLN A 71 18.37 -14.62 2.38
N GLN A 72 17.53 -15.33 3.14
CA GLN A 72 16.09 -15.13 3.19
C GLN A 72 15.72 -13.71 3.62
N ARG A 73 16.40 -13.16 4.64
CA ARG A 73 16.25 -11.74 5.05
C ARG A 73 16.64 -10.76 3.95
N LEU A 74 17.75 -11.01 3.25
CA LEU A 74 18.17 -10.15 2.13
C LEU A 74 17.17 -10.18 0.96
N LEU A 75 16.57 -11.34 0.69
CA LEU A 75 15.51 -11.46 -0.30
C LEU A 75 14.25 -10.72 0.13
N ALA A 76 13.89 -10.77 1.42
CA ALA A 76 12.75 -10.04 1.97
C ALA A 76 12.93 -8.53 1.81
N ILE A 77 14.10 -7.98 2.16
CA ILE A 77 14.42 -6.56 1.96
C ILE A 77 14.31 -6.17 0.48
N ARG A 78 14.74 -7.03 -0.46
CA ARG A 78 14.59 -6.75 -1.90
C ARG A 78 13.12 -6.78 -2.32
N ALA A 79 12.36 -7.74 -1.82
CA ALA A 79 10.94 -7.85 -2.11
C ALA A 79 10.15 -6.66 -1.55
N SER A 80 10.43 -6.21 -0.33
CA SER A 80 9.77 -5.03 0.28
C SER A 80 10.09 -3.76 -0.49
N LYS A 81 11.32 -3.62 -0.99
CA LYS A 81 11.70 -2.49 -1.85
C LYS A 81 10.90 -2.48 -3.17
N LEU A 82 10.75 -3.64 -3.82
CA LEU A 82 9.99 -3.75 -5.06
C LEU A 82 8.50 -3.47 -4.85
N ASP A 83 7.95 -3.91 -3.72
CA ASP A 83 6.57 -3.61 -3.33
C ASP A 83 6.38 -2.11 -3.08
N ALA A 84 7.37 -1.44 -2.47
CA ALA A 84 7.33 0.01 -2.26
C ALA A 84 7.33 0.78 -3.59
N TYR A 85 8.13 0.35 -4.56
CA TYR A 85 8.10 0.95 -5.91
C TYR A 85 6.77 0.71 -6.63
N ARG A 86 6.16 -0.48 -6.46
CA ARG A 86 4.81 -0.74 -6.99
C ARG A 86 3.81 0.25 -6.40
N SER A 87 3.78 0.39 -5.08
CA SER A 87 2.89 1.32 -4.39
C SER A 87 3.12 2.77 -4.82
N LEU A 88 4.38 3.20 -4.99
CA LEU A 88 4.68 4.53 -5.57
C LEU A 88 4.14 4.68 -6.99
N THR A 89 4.30 3.66 -7.83
CA THR A 89 3.81 3.68 -9.23
C THR A 89 2.30 3.83 -9.27
N GLU A 90 1.59 3.08 -8.44
CA GLU A 90 0.13 3.15 -8.31
C GLU A 90 -0.33 4.53 -7.81
N GLN A 91 0.40 5.14 -6.86
CA GLN A 91 0.10 6.50 -6.40
C GLN A 91 0.30 7.56 -7.49
N VAL A 92 1.33 7.41 -8.34
CA VAL A 92 1.66 8.40 -9.38
C VAL A 92 0.69 8.32 -10.57
N TYR A 93 0.43 7.11 -11.07
CA TYR A 93 -0.30 6.86 -12.32
C TYR A 93 -1.74 6.34 -12.13
N GLY A 94 -2.10 5.88 -10.92
CA GLY A 94 -3.38 5.24 -10.62
C GLY A 94 -3.35 3.72 -10.78
N GLN A 95 -4.42 3.05 -10.30
CA GLN A 95 -4.57 1.59 -10.33
C GLN A 95 -4.80 1.02 -11.75
N GLN A 96 -5.19 1.87 -12.71
CA GLN A 96 -5.55 1.48 -14.07
C GLN A 96 -4.41 1.78 -15.06
N LEU A 97 -3.60 0.75 -15.34
CA LEU A 97 -2.70 0.70 -16.49
C LEU A 97 -3.45 0.05 -17.65
N ASP A 98 -3.82 0.77 -18.71
CA ASP A 98 -4.55 0.15 -19.83
C ASP A 98 -3.68 -0.25 -21.04
N ALA A 99 -4.07 -1.43 -21.55
CA ALA A 99 -3.92 -2.07 -22.85
C ALA A 99 -2.61 -2.77 -23.28
N THR A 100 -1.57 -2.93 -22.45
CA THR A 100 -0.52 -3.92 -22.82
C THR A 100 0.21 -4.57 -21.65
N THR A 101 0.17 -3.99 -20.45
CA THR A 101 0.64 -4.60 -19.19
C THR A 101 -0.07 -3.93 -18.02
N THR A 102 -1.07 -4.58 -17.41
CA THR A 102 -1.66 -4.09 -16.15
C THR A 102 -0.73 -4.35 -14.96
N VAL A 103 -0.87 -3.65 -13.81
CA VAL A 103 -0.16 -4.00 -12.57
C VAL A 103 -0.51 -5.41 -12.09
N ALA A 104 -1.69 -5.89 -12.46
CA ALA A 104 -2.14 -7.25 -12.23
C ALA A 104 -1.38 -8.28 -13.10
N ASP A 105 -1.26 -8.07 -14.42
CA ASP A 105 -0.52 -8.95 -15.34
C ASP A 105 0.99 -8.98 -15.07
N MET A 106 1.48 -7.93 -14.41
CA MET A 106 2.86 -7.73 -13.98
C MET A 106 3.33 -8.70 -12.89
N THR A 107 2.43 -9.46 -12.24
CA THR A 107 2.80 -10.45 -11.20
C THR A 107 3.30 -11.80 -11.77
N VAL A 108 3.09 -12.05 -13.07
CA VAL A 108 3.26 -13.39 -13.68
C VAL A 108 4.69 -13.64 -14.19
N MET A 109 5.51 -12.60 -14.40
CA MET A 109 6.91 -12.74 -14.81
C MET A 109 7.84 -12.03 -13.82
N SER A 110 8.55 -12.81 -12.99
CA SER A 110 9.32 -12.30 -11.84
C SER A 110 10.40 -11.27 -12.20
N ASP A 111 11.05 -11.39 -13.36
CA ASP A 111 12.20 -10.55 -13.71
C ASP A 111 11.83 -9.33 -14.57
N THR A 112 10.83 -9.46 -15.45
CA THR A 112 10.31 -8.29 -16.20
C THR A 112 9.57 -7.34 -15.25
N PHE A 113 8.89 -7.86 -14.23
CA PHE A 113 8.27 -7.06 -13.18
C PHE A 113 9.28 -6.15 -12.48
N ARG A 114 10.40 -6.73 -12.04
CA ARG A 114 11.47 -6.02 -11.32
C ARG A 114 12.06 -4.89 -12.15
N ALA A 115 12.49 -5.21 -13.37
CA ALA A 115 13.10 -4.25 -14.28
C ALA A 115 12.14 -3.12 -14.69
N LYS A 116 10.84 -3.43 -14.84
CA LYS A 116 9.83 -2.45 -15.23
C LYS A 116 9.44 -1.55 -14.07
N VAL A 117 9.24 -2.08 -12.87
CA VAL A 117 8.81 -1.30 -11.70
C VAL A 117 9.90 -0.32 -11.25
N GLU A 118 11.16 -0.72 -11.22
CA GLU A 118 12.26 0.20 -10.95
C GLU A 118 12.49 1.20 -12.11
N GLY A 119 12.13 0.83 -13.35
CA GLY A 119 12.29 1.68 -14.54
C GLY A 119 11.18 2.71 -14.78
N VAL A 120 9.99 2.53 -14.20
CA VAL A 120 8.81 3.41 -14.42
C VAL A 120 8.78 4.61 -13.47
N ILE A 121 9.36 4.47 -12.27
CA ILE A 121 9.47 5.53 -11.26
C ILE A 121 10.96 5.88 -11.09
N TYR A 122 11.46 6.82 -11.88
CA TYR A 122 12.80 7.38 -11.67
C TYR A 122 12.78 8.39 -10.51
N GLY A 123 13.93 8.55 -9.85
CA GLY A 123 14.11 9.59 -8.82
C GLY A 123 13.52 9.28 -7.45
N ALA A 124 12.99 8.07 -7.21
CA ALA A 124 12.58 7.67 -5.88
C ALA A 124 13.80 7.42 -4.97
N VAL A 125 13.72 7.91 -3.73
CA VAL A 125 14.78 7.87 -2.73
C VAL A 125 14.39 6.93 -1.60
N LEU A 126 15.35 6.13 -1.14
CA LEU A 126 15.17 5.26 0.02
C LEU A 126 15.16 6.09 1.31
N VAL A 127 14.05 6.05 2.05
CA VAL A 127 13.91 6.77 3.32
C VAL A 127 14.23 5.85 4.49
N ASN A 128 13.65 4.65 4.50
CA ASN A 128 13.78 3.74 5.63
C ASN A 128 13.69 2.28 5.17
N ILE A 129 14.42 1.40 5.87
CA ILE A 129 14.22 -0.05 5.83
C ILE A 129 14.24 -0.52 7.28
N ALA A 130 13.13 -1.08 7.74
CA ALA A 130 13.00 -1.55 9.10
C ALA A 130 12.26 -2.88 9.15
N PRO A 131 12.61 -3.79 10.09
CA PRO A 131 11.76 -4.91 10.40
C PRO A 131 10.49 -4.43 11.09
N VAL A 132 9.35 -5.01 10.73
CA VAL A 132 8.04 -4.78 11.35
C VAL A 132 7.52 -6.11 11.85
N GLY A 133 7.37 -6.25 13.17
CA GLY A 133 7.08 -7.53 13.81
C GLY A 133 8.23 -8.52 13.67
N GLU A 134 7.91 -9.81 13.72
CA GLU A 134 8.91 -10.88 13.78
C GLU A 134 9.39 -11.38 12.41
N ASP A 135 8.55 -11.28 11.37
CA ASP A 135 8.75 -11.98 10.10
C ASP A 135 8.58 -11.08 8.87
N THR A 136 8.58 -9.75 9.01
CA THR A 136 8.33 -8.82 7.89
C THR A 136 9.33 -7.68 7.89
N TYR A 137 9.74 -7.27 6.69
CA TYR A 137 10.43 -6.00 6.47
C TYR A 137 9.49 -5.00 5.82
N GLU A 138 9.55 -3.76 6.29
CA GLU A 138 9.01 -2.62 5.58
C GLU A 138 10.12 -1.84 4.90
N THR A 139 9.78 -1.23 3.77
CA THR A 139 10.66 -0.31 3.06
C THR A 139 9.88 0.91 2.65
N THR A 140 10.35 2.08 3.07
CA THR A 140 9.72 3.36 2.76
C THR A 140 10.55 4.08 1.72
N LEU A 141 9.91 4.45 0.62
CA LEU A 141 10.48 5.25 -0.45
C LEU A 141 9.77 6.60 -0.50
N SER A 142 10.51 7.64 -0.86
CA SER A 142 9.96 8.97 -1.14
C SER A 142 10.21 9.37 -2.58
N LEU A 143 9.35 10.23 -3.13
CA LEU A 143 9.48 10.77 -4.46
C LEU A 143 9.09 12.26 -4.44
N ASP A 144 9.97 13.08 -5.01
CA ASP A 144 9.80 14.54 -5.07
C ASP A 144 8.61 14.94 -5.96
N HIS A 145 7.83 15.94 -5.53
CA HIS A 145 6.67 16.42 -6.30
C HIS A 145 6.99 16.90 -7.71
N HIS A 146 8.16 17.51 -7.94
CA HIS A 146 8.55 17.94 -9.29
C HIS A 146 8.66 16.73 -10.22
N VAL A 147 9.30 15.66 -9.73
CA VAL A 147 9.43 14.41 -10.50
C VAL A 147 8.07 13.77 -10.74
N VAL A 148 7.18 13.77 -9.75
CA VAL A 148 5.80 13.27 -9.91
C VAL A 148 5.07 14.00 -11.03
N ARG A 149 5.17 15.33 -11.05
CA ARG A 149 4.51 16.16 -12.06
C ARG A 149 5.05 15.88 -13.46
N ASP A 150 6.37 15.74 -13.58
CA ASP A 150 7.05 15.44 -14.84
C ASP A 150 6.64 14.07 -15.37
N LEU A 151 6.67 13.03 -14.52
CA LEU A 151 6.24 11.67 -14.83
C LEU A 151 4.79 11.64 -15.34
N ARG A 152 3.88 12.34 -14.66
CA ARG A 152 2.48 12.44 -15.09
C ARG A 152 2.34 13.17 -16.43
N SER A 153 3.09 14.25 -16.65
CA SER A 153 3.04 14.99 -17.92
C SER A 153 3.51 14.14 -19.10
N LEU A 154 4.57 13.34 -18.91
CA LEU A 154 5.09 12.42 -19.92
C LEU A 154 4.08 11.32 -20.25
N TYR A 155 3.46 10.73 -19.23
CA TYR A 155 2.43 9.71 -19.41
C TYR A 155 1.21 10.24 -20.17
N LEU A 156 0.68 11.41 -19.78
CA LEU A 156 -0.45 12.03 -20.48
C LEU A 156 -0.09 12.37 -21.93
N SER A 157 1.13 12.85 -22.18
CA SER A 157 1.62 13.12 -23.53
C SER A 157 1.64 11.84 -24.39
N GLN A 158 2.13 10.72 -23.85
CA GLN A 158 2.12 9.42 -24.53
C GLN A 158 0.69 8.92 -24.82
N LEU A 159 -0.24 9.08 -23.88
CA LEU A 159 -1.65 8.74 -24.09
C LEU A 159 -2.27 9.55 -25.24
N THR A 160 -1.96 10.84 -25.34
CA THR A 160 -2.46 11.68 -26.44
C THR A 160 -1.84 11.32 -27.79
N ALA A 161 -0.54 10.99 -27.82
CA ALA A 161 0.17 10.59 -29.02
C ALA A 161 -0.34 9.25 -29.58
N ARG A 162 -0.68 8.30 -28.70
CA ARG A 162 -1.20 6.97 -29.08
C ARG A 162 -2.66 7.00 -29.57
N ARG A 163 -3.41 8.06 -29.25
CA ARG A 163 -4.80 8.23 -29.70
C ARG A 163 -4.89 8.79 -31.14
N ARG A 164 -3.80 9.32 -31.69
CA ARG A 164 -3.70 9.73 -33.10
C ARG A 164 -3.18 8.59 -33.95
#